data_AF-B2JH38-F1
#
_entry.id   AF-B2JH38-F1
#
_cell.length_a   1.000
_cell.length_b   1.000
_cell.length_c   1.000
_cell.angle_alpha   90.00
_cell.angle_beta   90.00
_cell.angle_gamma   90.00
#
_symmetry.space_group_name_H-M   'P 1'
#
loop_
_entity.id
_entity.type
_entity.pdbx_description
1 polymer ?
#
loop_
_entity_poly.entity_id
_entity_poly.type
_entity_poly.pdbx_seq_one_letter_code
_entity_poly.pdbx_strand_id
1 'polypeptide(L)'
;MILRFFAMAKRHSLLVVASLALLLSTSANAAFHHTPQAGLPDSGASAMASPTSRGSSLDDALSQNGIVPGSGKARMLTAWFDMILRDPVIATRFPGGARSLQEVFFDEGKREALMSSGLARLTPNERLDYLQLFIRLLDELVPVNCFGLVDMRSVMNRITLAQMSDADAALYLRLIYRVLVSSGSDIPVRLPTQEEYEAAVEALSRAIVIELDADPASMDRYELYMVHPSEATPSDVCWTTRVTLHAVAKMSETQRDFVLLPAISGSESFKDRAAEQPAESPLPFRNRATEKAIH
;
A
#
# COMPACT_ATOMS: atom_id res chain seq x y z
N MET A 1 26.21 -17.97 -17.69
CA MET A 1 25.97 -17.11 -16.51
C MET A 1 24.48 -16.73 -16.39
N ILE A 2 23.81 -16.33 -17.48
CA ILE A 2 22.35 -16.02 -17.53
C ILE A 2 21.44 -17.21 -17.14
N LEU A 3 21.80 -18.45 -17.46
CA LEU A 3 21.02 -19.64 -17.08
C LEU A 3 21.09 -19.99 -15.58
N ARG A 4 22.07 -19.47 -14.83
CA ARG A 4 22.13 -19.64 -13.37
C ARG A 4 21.20 -18.67 -12.64
N PHE A 5 20.94 -17.49 -13.21
CA PHE A 5 19.96 -16.52 -12.69
C PHE A 5 18.54 -17.09 -12.64
N PHE A 6 18.12 -17.88 -13.65
CA PHE A 6 16.77 -18.44 -13.71
C PHE A 6 16.54 -19.65 -12.78
N ALA A 7 17.58 -20.45 -12.49
CA ALA A 7 17.45 -21.58 -11.57
C ALA A 7 17.41 -21.13 -10.09
N MET A 8 18.04 -20.00 -9.78
CA MET A 8 17.99 -19.34 -8.47
C MET A 8 16.63 -18.64 -8.23
N ALA A 9 15.97 -18.17 -9.29
CA ALA A 9 14.69 -17.45 -9.23
C ALA A 9 13.58 -18.20 -8.45
N LYS A 10 13.58 -19.53 -8.42
CA LYS A 10 12.54 -20.30 -7.72
C LYS A 10 12.65 -20.27 -6.18
N ARG A 11 13.87 -20.13 -5.63
CA ARG A 11 14.09 -19.92 -4.18
C ARG A 11 14.08 -18.45 -3.79
N HIS A 12 14.48 -17.55 -4.69
CA HIS A 12 14.46 -16.10 -4.46
C HIS A 12 13.08 -15.46 -4.70
N SER A 13 12.17 -16.13 -5.43
CA SER A 13 10.77 -15.68 -5.59
C SER A 13 10.11 -15.44 -4.23
N LEU A 14 10.29 -16.34 -3.25
CA LEU A 14 9.77 -16.19 -1.88
C LEU A 14 10.35 -14.98 -1.11
N LEU A 15 11.62 -14.63 -1.33
CA LEU A 15 12.27 -13.47 -0.69
C LEU A 15 11.89 -12.14 -1.37
N VAL A 16 11.68 -12.17 -2.69
CA VAL A 16 11.11 -11.06 -3.45
C VAL A 16 9.67 -10.79 -3.03
N VAL A 17 8.86 -11.84 -2.80
CA VAL A 17 7.50 -11.74 -2.25
C VAL A 17 7.51 -11.05 -0.89
N ALA A 18 8.36 -11.50 0.04
CA ALA A 18 8.41 -10.95 1.39
C ALA A 18 8.84 -9.48 1.40
N SER A 19 9.80 -9.11 0.56
CA SER A 19 10.31 -7.74 0.47
C SER A 19 9.31 -6.80 -0.21
N LEU A 20 8.67 -7.24 -1.30
CA LEU A 20 7.69 -6.42 -2.00
C LEU A 20 6.37 -6.29 -1.20
N ALA A 21 5.95 -7.35 -0.52
CA ALA A 21 4.82 -7.33 0.39
C ALA A 21 5.07 -6.38 1.57
N LEU A 22 6.29 -6.34 2.13
CA LEU A 22 6.65 -5.34 3.14
C LEU A 22 6.63 -3.90 2.59
N LEU A 23 7.06 -3.69 1.35
CA LEU A 23 7.20 -2.34 0.78
C LEU A 23 5.87 -1.68 0.37
N LEU A 24 4.86 -2.47 -0.02
CA LEU A 24 3.57 -1.94 -0.49
C LEU A 24 2.43 -2.02 0.54
N SER A 25 2.50 -2.91 1.53
CA SER A 25 1.54 -2.94 2.64
C SER A 25 1.72 -1.77 3.61
N THR A 26 2.88 -1.09 3.59
CA THR A 26 3.29 -0.16 4.64
C THR A 26 3.14 1.33 4.32
N SER A 27 2.71 1.69 3.10
CA SER A 27 2.61 3.09 2.63
C SER A 27 1.36 3.86 3.09
N ALA A 28 0.49 3.22 3.88
CA ALA A 28 -0.79 3.75 4.34
C ALA A 28 -0.72 4.92 5.37
N ASN A 29 0.48 5.37 5.73
CA ASN A 29 0.71 6.08 6.99
C ASN A 29 1.11 7.57 6.85
N ALA A 30 1.21 8.11 5.64
CA ALA A 30 1.85 9.40 5.36
C ALA A 30 1.05 10.71 5.66
N ALA A 31 -0.02 10.72 6.45
CA ALA A 31 -0.82 11.97 6.56
C ALA A 31 -1.44 12.37 7.90
N PHE A 32 -1.45 11.53 8.94
CA PHE A 32 -2.08 11.91 10.20
C PHE A 32 -1.23 11.49 11.40
N HIS A 33 -0.18 12.24 11.67
CA HIS A 33 0.54 12.16 12.94
C HIS A 33 0.28 13.41 13.76
N HIS A 34 -0.44 13.22 14.88
CA HIS A 34 -0.37 14.15 15.99
C HIS A 34 0.76 13.66 16.90
N THR A 35 1.90 14.35 16.93
CA THR A 35 2.88 14.17 18.00
C THR A 35 2.25 14.67 19.30
N PRO A 36 2.02 13.81 20.31
CA PRO A 36 1.52 14.29 21.59
C PRO A 36 2.63 15.15 22.22
N GLN A 37 2.38 16.46 22.33
CA GLN A 37 3.21 17.31 23.17
C GLN A 37 2.99 16.87 24.62
N ALA A 38 4.04 16.35 25.26
CA ALA A 38 4.08 16.15 26.70
C ALA A 38 4.16 17.51 27.40
N GLY A 39 3.00 18.17 27.55
CA GLY A 39 2.82 19.34 28.40
C GLY A 39 2.19 18.93 29.72
N LEU A 40 2.90 19.14 30.83
CA LEU A 40 2.39 19.01 32.19
C LEU A 40 1.16 19.92 32.41
N PRO A 41 0.16 19.50 33.20
CA PRO A 41 -1.02 20.31 33.46
C PRO A 41 -0.70 21.33 34.56
N ASP A 42 -0.84 22.62 34.25
CA ASP A 42 -0.98 23.65 35.28
C ASP A 42 -2.44 24.07 35.40
N SER A 43 -2.90 24.09 36.64
CA SER A 43 -4.30 24.26 37.03
C SER A 43 -4.75 25.71 36.96
N GLY A 44 -5.99 25.90 36.49
CA GLY A 44 -6.89 26.92 37.02
C GLY A 44 -7.20 28.10 36.10
N ALA A 45 -8.34 28.05 35.43
CA ALA A 45 -9.28 29.17 35.30
C ALA A 45 -10.60 28.69 34.69
N SER A 46 -11.69 28.89 35.42
CA SER A 46 -13.05 28.75 34.91
C SER A 46 -13.33 29.92 33.97
N ALA A 47 -13.61 29.64 32.70
CA ALA A 47 -14.06 30.63 31.73
C ALA A 47 -15.23 30.06 30.92
N MET A 48 -16.31 30.84 30.85
CA MET A 48 -17.53 30.55 30.12
C MET A 48 -17.22 30.08 28.69
N ALA A 49 -17.73 28.90 28.32
CA ALA A 49 -17.60 28.33 27.00
C ALA A 49 -18.32 29.21 25.98
N SER A 50 -17.55 30.06 25.30
CA SER A 50 -17.94 30.60 24.00
C SER A 50 -18.00 29.43 23.01
N PRO A 51 -18.90 29.45 22.00
CA PRO A 51 -18.86 28.46 20.94
C PRO A 51 -17.56 28.67 20.17
N THR A 52 -16.51 27.92 20.51
CA THR A 52 -15.26 27.92 19.76
C THR A 52 -15.57 27.55 18.32
N SER A 53 -15.43 28.54 17.46
CA SER A 53 -15.54 28.42 16.02
C SER A 53 -14.75 27.21 15.57
N ARG A 54 -15.44 26.21 15.02
CA ARG A 54 -14.82 25.03 14.40
C ARG A 54 -13.75 25.41 13.36
N GLY A 55 -13.83 26.61 12.79
CA GLY A 55 -12.85 27.17 11.86
C GLY A 55 -11.48 27.46 12.50
N SER A 56 -11.43 28.01 13.73
CA SER A 56 -10.12 28.33 14.34
C SER A 56 -9.35 27.06 14.73
N SER A 57 -10.05 26.01 15.19
CA SER A 57 -9.40 24.75 15.59
C SER A 57 -8.81 23.98 14.42
N LEU A 58 -9.41 24.05 13.22
CA LEU A 58 -8.87 23.40 12.03
C LEU A 58 -7.69 24.20 11.46
N ASP A 59 -7.81 25.52 11.37
CA ASP A 59 -6.72 26.37 10.88
C ASP A 59 -5.47 26.29 11.78
N ASP A 60 -5.65 26.20 13.10
CA ASP A 60 -4.56 25.97 14.05
C ASP A 60 -3.90 24.60 13.81
N ALA A 61 -4.69 23.53 13.63
CA ALA A 61 -4.18 22.20 13.34
C ALA A 61 -3.43 22.14 11.99
N LEU A 62 -3.96 22.80 10.95
CA LEU A 62 -3.30 22.90 9.65
C LEU A 62 -1.96 23.65 9.76
N SER A 63 -1.94 24.75 10.50
CA SER A 63 -0.73 25.57 10.74
C SER A 63 0.35 24.76 11.47
N GLN A 64 -0.02 23.99 12.50
CA GLN A 64 0.90 23.11 13.22
C GLN A 64 1.53 22.03 12.33
N ASN A 65 0.86 21.68 11.21
CA ASN A 65 1.35 20.73 10.22
C ASN A 65 2.01 21.41 9.01
N GLY A 66 2.37 22.69 9.12
CA GLY A 66 3.07 23.45 8.08
C GLY A 66 2.18 23.84 6.89
N ILE A 67 0.86 23.74 7.02
CA ILE A 67 -0.09 24.15 5.98
C ILE A 67 -0.55 25.57 6.28
N VAL A 68 -0.21 26.50 5.38
CA VAL A 68 -0.57 27.92 5.53
C VAL A 68 -2.09 28.08 5.51
N PRO A 69 -2.71 28.72 6.54
CA PRO A 69 -4.14 29.02 6.54
C PRO A 69 -4.59 29.78 5.31
N GLY A 70 -5.76 29.44 4.76
CA GLY A 70 -6.30 30.05 3.55
C GLY A 70 -5.54 29.75 2.25
N SER A 71 -4.47 28.96 2.27
CA SER A 71 -3.79 28.48 1.06
C SER A 71 -4.69 27.58 0.20
N GLY A 72 -4.28 27.31 -1.04
CA GLY A 72 -4.93 26.32 -1.89
C GLY A 72 -5.05 24.96 -1.21
N LYS A 73 -3.96 24.51 -0.57
CA LYS A 73 -3.91 23.24 0.18
C LYS A 73 -4.84 23.19 1.39
N ALA A 74 -4.92 24.28 2.17
CA ALA A 74 -5.87 24.38 3.28
C ALA A 74 -7.33 24.26 2.81
N ARG A 75 -7.67 24.94 1.70
CA ARG A 75 -9.01 24.83 1.08
C ARG A 75 -9.30 23.42 0.58
N MET A 76 -8.32 22.76 -0.05
CA MET A 76 -8.47 21.37 -0.51
C MET A 76 -8.75 20.41 0.65
N LEU A 77 -8.02 20.54 1.76
CA LEU A 77 -8.25 19.72 2.95
C LEU A 77 -9.62 19.95 3.57
N THR A 78 -10.04 21.21 3.69
CA THR A 78 -11.37 21.56 4.21
C THR A 78 -12.46 20.92 3.35
N ALA A 79 -12.38 21.07 2.02
CA ALA A 79 -13.33 20.48 1.09
C ALA A 79 -13.32 18.94 1.14
N TRP A 80 -12.15 18.33 1.31
CA TRP A 80 -12.00 16.88 1.43
C TRP A 80 -12.63 16.33 2.72
N PHE A 81 -12.43 17.01 3.85
CA PHE A 81 -13.09 16.65 5.11
C PHE A 81 -14.61 16.75 4.99
N ASP A 82 -15.12 17.85 4.41
CA ASP A 82 -16.55 18.01 4.17
C ASP A 82 -17.13 16.92 3.27
N MET A 83 -16.39 16.52 2.23
CA MET A 83 -16.77 15.43 1.33
C MET A 83 -16.88 14.11 2.09
N ILE A 84 -15.89 13.74 2.90
CA ILE A 84 -15.89 12.50 3.69
C ILE A 84 -17.02 12.45 4.69
N LEU A 85 -17.26 13.55 5.42
CA LEU A 85 -18.26 13.60 6.47
C LEU A 85 -19.71 13.55 5.94
N ARG A 86 -19.90 13.89 4.66
CA ARG A 86 -21.21 13.88 3.99
C ARG A 86 -21.44 12.64 3.12
N ASP A 87 -20.42 11.82 2.91
CA ASP A 87 -20.55 10.62 2.07
C ASP A 87 -21.34 9.53 2.81
N PRO A 88 -22.45 9.04 2.22
CA PRO A 88 -23.32 8.06 2.89
C PRO A 88 -22.68 6.67 3.01
N VAL A 89 -21.77 6.28 2.11
CA VAL A 89 -21.06 5.01 2.18
C VAL A 89 -20.10 5.03 3.37
N ILE A 90 -19.34 6.11 3.50
CA ILE A 90 -18.44 6.33 4.64
C ILE A 90 -19.25 6.41 5.95
N ALA A 91 -20.34 7.19 5.99
CA ALA A 91 -21.17 7.31 7.19
C ALA A 91 -21.76 5.97 7.66
N THR A 92 -22.15 5.10 6.72
CA THR A 92 -22.66 3.75 7.04
C THR A 92 -21.56 2.87 7.65
N ARG A 93 -20.33 2.97 7.12
CA ARG A 93 -19.19 2.19 7.60
C ARG A 93 -18.67 2.67 8.97
N PHE A 94 -18.77 3.97 9.23
CA PHE A 94 -18.27 4.63 10.44
C PHE A 94 -19.44 5.35 11.16
N PRO A 95 -20.31 4.62 11.88
CA PRO A 95 -21.54 5.17 12.45
C PRO A 95 -21.31 6.25 13.53
N GLY A 96 -20.11 6.36 14.12
CA GLY A 96 -19.73 7.50 14.99
C GLY A 96 -19.14 8.70 14.23
N GLY A 97 -19.28 8.73 12.90
CA GLY A 97 -18.85 9.82 12.03
C GLY A 97 -17.36 10.13 12.15
N ALA A 98 -17.03 11.42 12.24
CA ALA A 98 -15.67 11.92 12.34
C ALA A 98 -14.84 11.26 13.46
N ARG A 99 -15.48 10.99 14.61
CA ARG A 99 -14.80 10.40 15.78
C ARG A 99 -14.38 8.95 15.52
N SER A 100 -15.28 8.12 15.00
CA SER A 100 -14.94 6.74 14.67
C SER A 100 -13.88 6.67 13.57
N LEU A 101 -13.95 7.57 12.59
CA LEU A 101 -12.93 7.65 11.55
C LEU A 101 -11.56 8.04 12.15
N GLN A 102 -11.55 9.02 13.05
CA GLN A 102 -10.34 9.44 13.77
C GLN A 102 -9.75 8.30 14.62
N GLU A 103 -10.57 7.55 15.36
CA GLU A 103 -10.15 6.38 16.14
C GLU A 103 -9.50 5.31 15.25
N VAL A 104 -10.04 5.08 14.05
CA VAL A 104 -9.45 4.15 13.07
C VAL A 104 -8.13 4.68 12.52
N PHE A 105 -8.01 5.98 12.25
CA PHE A 105 -6.74 6.56 11.78
C PHE A 105 -5.66 6.65 12.86
N PHE A 106 -6.01 6.68 14.15
CA PHE A 106 -5.03 6.66 15.24
C PHE A 106 -4.55 5.24 15.60
N ASP A 107 -5.40 4.24 15.39
CA ASP A 107 -5.06 2.83 15.57
C ASP A 107 -4.32 2.32 14.33
N GLU A 108 -3.04 2.02 14.49
CA GLU A 108 -2.17 1.63 13.39
C GLU A 108 -2.65 0.37 12.64
N GLY A 109 -3.10 -0.65 13.38
CA GLY A 109 -3.59 -1.90 12.80
C GLY A 109 -4.90 -1.70 12.05
N LYS A 110 -5.84 -0.92 12.60
CA LYS A 110 -7.10 -0.61 11.93
C LYS A 110 -6.90 0.26 10.69
N ARG A 111 -6.00 1.24 10.76
CA ARG A 111 -5.63 2.08 9.62
C ARG A 111 -5.05 1.23 8.49
N GLU A 112 -4.10 0.35 8.80
CA GLU A 112 -3.48 -0.54 7.82
C GLU A 112 -4.51 -1.51 7.20
N ALA A 113 -5.37 -2.12 8.01
CA ALA A 113 -6.44 -2.99 7.53
C ALA A 113 -7.45 -2.24 6.63
N LEU A 114 -7.82 -1.00 7.00
CA LEU A 114 -8.70 -0.16 6.19
C LEU A 114 -8.07 0.16 4.83
N MET A 115 -6.80 0.57 4.86
CA MET A 115 -6.07 1.04 3.69
C MET A 115 -5.76 -0.10 2.73
N SER A 116 -5.26 -1.24 3.23
CA SER A 116 -5.05 -2.46 2.42
C SER A 116 -6.34 -2.95 1.79
N SER A 117 -7.42 -3.05 2.58
CA SER A 117 -8.75 -3.46 2.13
C SER A 117 -9.28 -2.55 1.02
N GLY A 118 -9.21 -1.23 1.20
CA GLY A 118 -9.68 -0.28 0.19
C GLY A 118 -8.80 -0.25 -1.06
N LEU A 119 -7.47 -0.27 -0.93
CA LEU A 119 -6.52 -0.30 -2.05
C LEU A 119 -6.72 -1.55 -2.92
N ALA A 120 -6.95 -2.70 -2.30
CA ALA A 120 -7.18 -3.96 -3.00
C ALA A 120 -8.48 -3.93 -3.87
N ARG A 121 -9.45 -3.08 -3.52
CA ARG A 121 -10.73 -2.91 -4.23
C ARG A 121 -10.75 -1.75 -5.22
N LEU A 122 -9.68 -0.97 -5.33
CA LEU A 122 -9.57 0.04 -6.37
C LEU A 122 -9.57 -0.60 -7.76
N THR A 123 -9.79 0.21 -8.80
CA THR A 123 -9.52 -0.23 -10.17
C THR A 123 -8.01 -0.41 -10.42
N PRO A 124 -7.60 -1.20 -11.43
CA PRO A 124 -6.18 -1.33 -11.78
C PRO A 124 -5.49 0.02 -12.06
N ASN A 125 -6.20 0.95 -12.70
CA ASN A 125 -5.68 2.30 -12.97
C ASN A 125 -5.53 3.15 -11.70
N GLU A 126 -6.48 3.06 -10.76
CA GLU A 126 -6.37 3.77 -9.48
C GLU A 126 -5.25 3.20 -8.60
N ARG A 127 -5.00 1.88 -8.64
CA ARG A 127 -3.80 1.30 -8.01
C ARG A 127 -2.51 1.80 -8.65
N LEU A 128 -2.48 1.93 -9.98
CA LEU A 128 -1.34 2.51 -10.68
C LEU A 128 -1.13 3.98 -10.29
N ASP A 129 -2.19 4.79 -10.23
CA ASP A 129 -2.12 6.18 -9.76
C ASP A 129 -1.50 6.26 -8.35
N TYR A 130 -1.90 5.36 -7.46
CA TYR A 130 -1.33 5.27 -6.11
C TYR A 130 0.14 4.88 -6.11
N LEU A 131 0.53 3.86 -6.89
CA LEU A 131 1.93 3.46 -7.07
C LEU A 131 2.77 4.60 -7.62
N GLN A 132 2.29 5.30 -8.65
CA GLN A 132 3.01 6.39 -9.29
C GLN A 132 3.16 7.60 -8.37
N LEU A 133 2.13 7.93 -7.59
CA LEU A 133 2.24 8.94 -6.54
C LEU A 133 3.33 8.55 -5.54
N PHE A 134 3.33 7.29 -5.08
CA PHE A 134 4.32 6.80 -4.13
C PHE A 134 5.76 6.90 -4.69
N ILE A 135 5.96 6.53 -5.96
CA ILE A 135 7.24 6.67 -6.67
C ILE A 135 7.69 8.13 -6.70
N ARG A 136 6.82 9.07 -7.10
CA ARG A 136 7.17 10.50 -7.13
C ARG A 136 7.55 11.03 -5.75
N LEU A 137 6.80 10.67 -4.71
CA LEU A 137 7.11 11.09 -3.34
C LEU A 137 8.47 10.53 -2.88
N LEU A 138 8.80 9.28 -3.23
CA LEU A 138 10.12 8.73 -2.97
C LEU A 138 11.21 9.49 -3.72
N ASP A 139 11.03 9.74 -5.01
CA ASP A 139 12.06 10.35 -5.85
C ASP A 139 12.32 11.81 -5.48
N GLU A 140 11.28 12.55 -5.11
CA GLU A 140 11.37 14.00 -4.88
C GLU A 140 11.63 14.36 -3.40
N LEU A 141 11.04 13.63 -2.46
CA LEU A 141 11.00 14.06 -1.05
C LEU A 141 11.85 13.19 -0.12
N VAL A 142 12.25 11.99 -0.55
CA VAL A 142 13.06 11.09 0.27
C VAL A 142 14.54 11.23 -0.12
N PRO A 143 15.46 11.52 0.82
CA PRO A 143 16.88 11.57 0.50
C PRO A 143 17.40 10.17 0.15
N VAL A 144 18.54 10.11 -0.55
CA VAL A 144 19.17 8.84 -0.96
C VAL A 144 19.39 7.88 0.20
N ASN A 145 19.66 8.39 1.40
CA ASN A 145 19.90 7.60 2.60
C ASN A 145 18.64 7.27 3.43
N CYS A 146 17.42 7.43 2.89
CA CYS A 146 16.17 7.08 3.60
C CYS A 146 16.03 7.77 4.97
N PHE A 147 16.55 8.99 5.14
CA PHE A 147 16.63 9.67 6.45
C PHE A 147 17.40 8.88 7.54
N GLY A 148 18.25 7.93 7.13
CA GLY A 148 18.93 7.00 8.03
C GLY A 148 18.07 5.84 8.52
N LEU A 149 16.89 5.61 7.91
CA LEU A 149 15.95 4.55 8.29
C LEU A 149 16.02 3.38 7.31
N VAL A 150 15.84 2.16 7.82
CA VAL A 150 15.76 0.93 7.00
C VAL A 150 14.34 0.41 6.83
N ASP A 151 13.38 0.99 7.54
CA ASP A 151 11.96 0.65 7.46
C ASP A 151 11.23 1.65 6.57
N MET A 152 10.77 1.21 5.40
CA MET A 152 10.11 2.09 4.42
C MET A 152 8.79 2.68 4.93
N ARG A 153 8.11 2.00 5.87
CA ARG A 153 6.96 2.58 6.58
C ARG A 153 7.36 3.87 7.28
N SER A 154 8.40 3.80 8.11
CA SER A 154 8.92 4.95 8.86
C SER A 154 9.48 6.03 7.94
N VAL A 155 10.08 5.66 6.81
CA VAL A 155 10.53 6.62 5.77
C VAL A 155 9.36 7.40 5.22
N MET A 156 8.30 6.73 4.80
CA MET A 156 7.13 7.37 4.20
C MET A 156 6.34 8.22 5.20
N ASN A 157 6.39 7.87 6.49
CA ASN A 157 5.78 8.66 7.57
C ASN A 157 6.46 10.01 7.80
N ARG A 158 7.66 10.21 7.25
CA ARG A 158 8.35 11.52 7.30
C ARG A 158 7.79 12.51 6.28
N ILE A 159 7.09 12.02 5.26
CA ILE A 159 6.53 12.86 4.21
C ILE A 159 5.20 13.41 4.70
N THR A 160 5.05 14.72 4.67
CA THR A 160 3.80 15.41 5.06
C THR A 160 3.11 16.03 3.84
N LEU A 161 1.80 16.25 3.95
CA LEU A 161 1.04 16.96 2.92
C LEU A 161 1.59 18.35 2.61
N ALA A 162 2.22 19.02 3.59
CA ALA A 162 2.82 20.33 3.40
C ALA A 162 4.01 20.30 2.43
N GLN A 163 4.74 19.18 2.35
CA GLN A 163 5.88 19.00 1.45
C GLN A 163 5.46 18.60 0.04
N MET A 164 4.26 18.04 -0.13
CA MET A 164 3.75 17.64 -1.44
C MET A 164 3.41 18.86 -2.30
N SER A 165 3.61 18.73 -3.61
CA SER A 165 3.04 19.66 -4.59
C SER A 165 1.51 19.74 -4.42
N ASP A 166 0.88 20.82 -4.86
CA ASP A 166 -0.59 20.92 -4.79
C ASP A 166 -1.29 19.85 -5.65
N ALA A 167 -0.68 19.47 -6.78
CA ALA A 167 -1.19 18.41 -7.64
C ALA A 167 -1.11 17.03 -6.96
N ASP A 168 0.02 16.71 -6.33
CA ASP A 168 0.18 15.44 -5.61
C ASP A 168 -0.65 15.38 -4.34
N ALA A 169 -0.80 16.49 -3.61
CA ALA A 169 -1.72 16.57 -2.47
C ALA A 169 -3.18 16.34 -2.90
N ALA A 170 -3.61 16.94 -4.03
CA ALA A 170 -4.95 16.70 -4.58
C ALA A 170 -5.14 15.23 -4.99
N LEU A 171 -4.15 14.64 -5.66
CA LEU A 171 -4.16 13.23 -6.05
C LEU A 171 -4.21 12.31 -4.83
N TYR A 172 -3.37 12.56 -3.82
CA TYR A 172 -3.34 11.81 -2.57
C TYR A 172 -4.72 11.81 -1.91
N LEU A 173 -5.28 12.99 -1.66
CA LEU A 173 -6.59 13.13 -1.02
C LEU A 173 -7.70 12.43 -1.81
N ARG A 174 -7.68 12.54 -3.14
CA ARG A 174 -8.61 11.81 -4.03
C ARG A 174 -8.48 10.29 -3.88
N LEU A 175 -7.27 9.76 -3.85
CA LEU A 175 -7.02 8.33 -3.69
C LEU A 175 -7.42 7.83 -2.30
N ILE A 176 -7.11 8.57 -1.22
CA ILE A 176 -7.55 8.20 0.13
C ILE A 176 -9.08 8.17 0.20
N TYR A 177 -9.77 9.15 -0.40
CA TYR A 177 -11.22 9.11 -0.48
C TYR A 177 -11.75 7.85 -1.19
N ARG A 178 -11.16 7.49 -2.33
CA ARG A 178 -11.50 6.26 -3.05
C ARG A 178 -11.26 5.02 -2.21
N VAL A 179 -10.14 4.94 -1.49
CA VAL A 179 -9.84 3.85 -0.56
C VAL A 179 -10.91 3.75 0.53
N LEU A 180 -11.31 4.87 1.14
CA LEU A 180 -12.36 4.90 2.16
C LEU A 180 -13.69 4.38 1.62
N VAL A 181 -14.14 4.87 0.47
CA VAL A 181 -15.39 4.42 -0.17
C VAL A 181 -15.31 2.93 -0.55
N SER A 182 -14.22 2.51 -1.20
CA SER A 182 -14.04 1.13 -1.65
C SER A 182 -13.89 0.15 -0.49
N SER A 183 -13.34 0.56 0.66
CA SER A 183 -13.24 -0.28 1.85
C SER A 183 -14.59 -0.64 2.47
N GLY A 184 -15.64 0.13 2.17
CA GLY A 184 -17.02 -0.15 2.55
C GLY A 184 -17.77 -1.02 1.53
N SER A 185 -17.12 -1.41 0.43
CA SER A 185 -17.73 -2.25 -0.59
C SER A 185 -17.57 -3.74 -0.30
N ASP A 186 -18.64 -4.50 -0.51
CA ASP A 186 -18.63 -5.97 -0.44
C ASP A 186 -18.11 -6.63 -1.73
N ILE A 187 -17.57 -5.85 -2.68
CA ILE A 187 -16.98 -6.40 -3.91
C ILE A 187 -15.80 -7.32 -3.53
N PRO A 188 -15.83 -8.60 -3.94
CA PRO A 188 -14.72 -9.51 -3.71
C PRO A 188 -13.46 -9.07 -4.47
N VAL A 189 -12.31 -9.13 -3.81
CA VAL A 189 -11.01 -8.92 -4.45
C VAL A 189 -10.56 -10.23 -5.10
N ARG A 190 -10.32 -10.21 -6.41
CA ARG A 190 -9.72 -11.35 -7.11
C ARG A 190 -8.20 -11.34 -6.88
N LEU A 191 -7.73 -12.23 -6.02
CA LEU A 191 -6.29 -12.52 -5.92
C LEU A 191 -5.84 -13.38 -7.12
N PRO A 192 -4.59 -13.22 -7.59
CA PRO A 192 -4.05 -14.07 -8.65
C PRO A 192 -3.96 -15.53 -8.20
N THR A 193 -4.05 -16.46 -9.14
CA THR A 193 -3.63 -17.85 -8.90
C THR A 193 -2.12 -17.93 -8.68
N GLN A 194 -1.63 -19.04 -8.15
CA GLN A 194 -0.19 -19.26 -7.97
C GLN A 194 0.57 -19.14 -9.31
N GLU A 195 0.02 -19.72 -10.38
CA GLU A 195 0.61 -19.67 -11.72
C GLU A 195 0.64 -18.24 -12.28
N GLU A 196 -0.47 -17.50 -12.15
CA GLU A 196 -0.55 -16.09 -12.54
C GLU A 196 0.48 -15.24 -11.79
N TYR A 197 0.63 -15.50 -10.49
CA TYR A 197 1.59 -14.80 -9.64
C TYR A 197 3.04 -15.12 -10.03
N GLU A 198 3.39 -16.40 -10.21
CA GLU A 198 4.74 -16.81 -10.62
C GLU A 198 5.13 -16.19 -11.97
N ALA A 199 4.22 -16.21 -12.95
CA ALA A 199 4.44 -15.55 -14.25
C ALA A 199 4.64 -14.03 -14.10
N ALA A 200 3.94 -13.40 -13.18
CA ALA A 200 4.09 -11.97 -12.90
C ALA A 200 5.41 -11.65 -12.18
N VAL A 201 5.89 -12.52 -11.28
CA VAL A 201 7.22 -12.39 -10.65
C VAL A 201 8.36 -12.57 -11.66
N GLU A 202 8.21 -13.48 -12.62
CA GLU A 202 9.17 -13.60 -13.73
C GLU A 202 9.19 -12.32 -14.60
N ALA A 203 8.02 -11.75 -14.85
CA ALA A 203 7.91 -10.47 -15.58
C ALA A 203 8.54 -9.32 -14.80
N LEU A 204 8.34 -9.25 -13.48
CA LEU A 204 8.99 -8.29 -12.60
C LEU A 204 10.52 -8.45 -12.64
N SER A 205 11.03 -9.70 -12.59
CA SER A 205 12.47 -9.97 -12.66
C SER A 205 13.09 -9.41 -13.94
N ARG A 206 12.41 -9.58 -15.08
CA ARG A 206 12.83 -8.96 -16.35
C ARG A 206 12.77 -7.43 -16.31
N ALA A 207 11.72 -6.87 -15.72
CA ALA A 207 11.57 -5.42 -15.57
C ALA A 207 12.67 -4.81 -14.69
N ILE A 208 13.09 -5.48 -13.61
CA ILE A 208 14.20 -5.05 -12.76
C ILE A 208 15.52 -5.05 -13.55
N VAL A 209 15.80 -6.09 -14.33
CA VAL A 209 17.00 -6.12 -15.18
C VAL A 209 17.03 -4.94 -16.15
N ILE A 210 15.89 -4.59 -16.74
CA ILE A 210 15.75 -3.42 -17.62
C ILE A 210 15.94 -2.12 -16.83
N GLU A 211 15.36 -2.01 -15.63
CA GLU A 211 15.49 -0.82 -14.77
C GLU A 211 16.96 -0.56 -14.38
N LEU A 212 17.70 -1.63 -14.13
CA LEU A 212 19.12 -1.60 -13.78
C LEU A 212 20.04 -1.47 -15.01
N ASP A 213 19.49 -1.30 -16.21
CA ASP A 213 20.20 -1.25 -17.50
C ASP A 213 21.15 -2.45 -17.72
N ALA A 214 20.82 -3.60 -17.10
CA ALA A 214 21.67 -4.78 -17.00
C ALA A 214 23.13 -4.49 -16.53
N ASP A 215 23.35 -3.39 -15.79
CA ASP A 215 24.65 -3.03 -15.23
C ASP A 215 25.09 -4.06 -14.18
N PRO A 216 26.24 -4.75 -14.34
CA PRO A 216 26.66 -5.81 -13.43
C PRO A 216 26.78 -5.36 -11.97
N ALA A 217 27.30 -4.15 -11.71
CA ALA A 217 27.48 -3.66 -10.34
C ALA A 217 26.14 -3.37 -9.66
N SER A 218 25.19 -2.81 -10.40
CA SER A 218 23.83 -2.58 -9.91
C SER A 218 23.06 -3.88 -9.70
N MET A 219 23.23 -4.86 -10.59
CA MET A 219 22.67 -6.20 -10.43
C MET A 219 23.22 -6.89 -9.17
N ASP A 220 24.53 -6.86 -8.95
CA ASP A 220 25.17 -7.44 -7.75
C ASP A 220 24.68 -6.75 -6.47
N ARG A 221 24.55 -5.42 -6.49
CA ARG A 221 24.01 -4.66 -5.35
C ARG A 221 22.56 -5.01 -5.05
N TYR A 222 21.73 -5.11 -6.08
CA TYR A 222 20.33 -5.49 -5.93
C TYR A 222 20.22 -6.93 -5.38
N GLU A 223 20.98 -7.87 -5.93
CA GLU A 223 21.02 -9.25 -5.45
C GLU A 223 21.47 -9.33 -3.98
N LEU A 224 22.53 -8.61 -3.59
CA LEU A 224 23.00 -8.55 -2.22
C LEU A 224 21.90 -8.10 -1.25
N TYR A 225 21.14 -7.06 -1.62
CA TYR A 225 19.99 -6.61 -0.83
C TYR A 225 18.91 -7.69 -0.71
N MET A 226 18.58 -8.39 -1.80
CA MET A 226 17.53 -9.42 -1.80
C MET A 226 17.91 -10.64 -0.96
N VAL A 227 19.19 -10.97 -0.85
CA VAL A 227 19.68 -12.12 -0.07
C VAL A 227 19.91 -11.73 1.41
N HIS A 228 20.40 -10.53 1.66
CA HIS A 228 20.80 -10.05 3.00
C HIS A 228 20.10 -8.73 3.40
N PRO A 229 18.75 -8.66 3.41
CA PRO A 229 18.05 -7.39 3.66
C PRO A 229 18.30 -6.84 5.08
N SER A 230 18.60 -7.70 6.05
CA SER A 230 18.94 -7.28 7.43
C SER A 230 20.30 -6.61 7.56
N GLU A 231 21.18 -6.78 6.57
CA GLU A 231 22.52 -6.18 6.53
C GLU A 231 22.54 -4.92 5.66
N ALA A 232 21.43 -4.59 5.00
CA ALA A 232 21.32 -3.48 4.08
C ALA A 232 21.45 -2.13 4.80
N THR A 233 22.15 -1.19 4.16
CA THR A 233 22.16 0.19 4.64
C THR A 233 20.84 0.89 4.32
N PRO A 234 20.48 1.98 5.02
CA PRO A 234 19.35 2.84 4.63
C PRO A 234 19.38 3.26 3.15
N SER A 235 20.57 3.52 2.61
CA SER A 235 20.75 3.87 1.20
C SER A 235 20.43 2.72 0.25
N ASP A 236 20.74 1.48 0.65
CA ASP A 236 20.41 0.29 -0.14
C ASP A 236 18.90 0.03 -0.13
N VAL A 237 18.25 0.18 1.03
CA VAL A 237 16.79 0.05 1.14
C VAL A 237 16.09 1.05 0.22
N CYS A 238 16.47 2.33 0.29
CA CYS A 238 15.89 3.38 -0.55
C CYS A 238 16.11 3.12 -2.05
N TRP A 239 17.35 2.80 -2.41
CA TRP A 239 17.72 2.58 -3.80
C TRP A 239 17.00 1.36 -4.37
N THR A 240 17.04 0.22 -3.69
CA THR A 240 16.35 -1.01 -4.13
C THR A 240 14.86 -0.77 -4.21
N THR A 241 14.25 -0.12 -3.22
CA THR A 241 12.80 0.20 -3.24
C THR A 241 12.42 1.02 -4.47
N ARG A 242 13.19 2.06 -4.82
CA ARG A 242 12.96 2.85 -6.03
C ARG A 242 13.04 1.99 -7.29
N VAL A 243 14.13 1.24 -7.45
CA VAL A 243 14.34 0.33 -8.59
C VAL A 243 13.13 -0.60 -8.75
N THR A 244 12.73 -1.25 -7.66
CA THR A 244 11.63 -2.22 -7.70
C THR A 244 10.31 -1.58 -8.08
N LEU A 245 9.97 -0.41 -7.52
CA LEU A 245 8.71 0.26 -7.81
C LEU A 245 8.66 0.83 -9.23
N HIS A 246 9.76 1.40 -9.73
CA HIS A 246 9.88 1.83 -11.13
C HIS A 246 9.74 0.64 -12.09
N ALA A 247 10.37 -0.50 -11.77
CA ALA A 247 10.20 -1.73 -12.54
C ALA A 247 8.74 -2.21 -12.55
N VAL A 248 8.06 -2.22 -11.40
CA VAL A 248 6.63 -2.57 -11.29
C VAL A 248 5.74 -1.63 -12.11
N ALA A 249 6.02 -0.32 -12.09
CA ALA A 249 5.27 0.67 -12.85
C ALA A 249 5.36 0.47 -14.37
N LYS A 250 6.46 -0.09 -14.86
CA LYS A 250 6.70 -0.40 -16.29
C LYS A 250 6.11 -1.74 -16.74
N MET A 251 5.60 -2.58 -15.83
CA MET A 251 4.96 -3.85 -16.17
C MET A 251 3.60 -3.64 -16.86
N SER A 252 3.13 -4.65 -17.60
CA SER A 252 1.76 -4.68 -18.13
C SER A 252 0.73 -4.59 -16.98
N GLU A 253 -0.45 -4.03 -17.26
CA GLU A 253 -1.48 -3.82 -16.23
C GLU A 253 -1.79 -5.08 -15.42
N THR A 254 -2.04 -6.19 -16.11
CA THR A 254 -2.39 -7.46 -15.47
C THR A 254 -1.26 -8.00 -14.60
N GLN A 255 -0.03 -8.03 -15.12
CA GLN A 255 1.12 -8.55 -14.36
C GLN A 255 1.46 -7.65 -13.17
N ARG A 256 1.36 -6.33 -13.34
CA ARG A 256 1.54 -5.36 -12.25
C ARG A 256 0.56 -5.64 -11.13
N ASP A 257 -0.73 -5.78 -11.44
CA ASP A 257 -1.75 -6.03 -10.43
C ASP A 257 -1.58 -7.38 -9.73
N PHE A 258 -1.13 -8.43 -10.44
CA PHE A 258 -0.82 -9.71 -9.82
C PHE A 258 0.34 -9.62 -8.83
N VAL A 259 1.27 -8.70 -9.02
CA VAL A 259 2.34 -8.42 -8.08
C VAL A 259 1.87 -7.52 -6.93
N LEU A 260 1.08 -6.48 -7.22
CA LEU A 260 0.62 -5.50 -6.24
C LEU A 260 -0.41 -6.08 -5.26
N LEU A 261 -1.40 -6.85 -5.72
CA LEU A 261 -2.51 -7.30 -4.87
C LEU A 261 -2.06 -8.17 -3.69
N PRO A 262 -1.20 -9.19 -3.86
CA PRO A 262 -0.58 -9.91 -2.75
C PRO A 262 0.15 -9.00 -1.76
N ALA A 263 0.83 -7.98 -2.28
CA ALA A 263 1.61 -7.06 -1.47
C ALA A 263 0.73 -6.09 -0.68
N ILE A 264 -0.44 -5.73 -1.21
CA ILE A 264 -1.45 -4.90 -0.55
C ILE A 264 -2.23 -5.71 0.49
N SER A 265 -2.66 -6.94 0.16
CA SER A 265 -3.54 -7.76 1.01
C SER A 265 -2.80 -8.57 2.08
N GLY A 266 -1.46 -8.62 2.02
CA GLY A 266 -0.64 -9.46 2.88
C GLY A 266 -0.46 -10.87 2.30
N SER A 267 0.75 -11.41 2.41
CA SER A 267 1.14 -12.70 1.81
C SER A 267 0.51 -13.93 2.50
N GLU A 268 -0.11 -13.77 3.67
CA GLU A 268 -0.77 -14.87 4.41
C GLU A 268 -1.94 -15.46 3.60
N SER A 269 -2.54 -14.70 2.67
CA SER A 269 -3.66 -15.16 1.82
C SER A 269 -3.30 -16.33 0.88
N PHE A 270 -2.03 -16.61 0.62
CA PHE A 270 -1.62 -17.80 -0.16
C PHE A 270 -1.44 -19.05 0.69
N LYS A 271 -1.21 -18.91 1.99
CA LYS A 271 -1.03 -20.07 2.89
C LYS A 271 -2.36 -20.74 3.21
N ASP A 272 -3.42 -19.96 3.41
CA ASP A 272 -4.73 -20.50 3.78
C ASP A 272 -5.44 -21.22 2.62
N ARG A 273 -5.21 -20.79 1.37
CA ARG A 273 -5.82 -21.44 0.19
C ARG A 273 -5.23 -22.80 -0.17
N ALA A 274 -3.99 -23.08 0.23
CA ALA A 274 -3.38 -24.40 0.03
C ALA A 274 -3.93 -25.45 1.01
N ALA A 275 -4.57 -25.03 2.10
CA ALA A 275 -5.17 -25.92 3.10
C ALA A 275 -6.64 -26.29 2.80
N GLU A 276 -7.34 -25.51 1.98
CA GLU A 276 -8.74 -25.75 1.61
C GLU A 276 -8.87 -26.19 0.13
N GLN A 277 -8.37 -27.39 -0.20
CA GLN A 277 -8.96 -28.34 -1.17
C GLN A 277 -8.00 -29.51 -1.49
N PRO A 278 -8.32 -30.73 -1.05
CA PRO A 278 -8.31 -31.88 -1.93
C PRO A 278 -9.75 -32.05 -2.43
N ALA A 279 -10.14 -31.26 -3.43
CA ALA A 279 -11.36 -31.57 -4.16
C ALA A 279 -11.11 -32.87 -4.93
N GLU A 280 -11.75 -33.93 -4.46
CA GLU A 280 -11.88 -35.22 -5.12
C GLU A 280 -12.10 -35.05 -6.63
N SER A 281 -11.19 -35.60 -7.43
CA SER A 281 -11.38 -35.72 -8.86
C SER A 281 -12.62 -36.58 -9.14
N PRO A 282 -13.65 -36.08 -9.85
CA PRO A 282 -14.72 -36.94 -10.34
C PRO A 282 -14.13 -37.75 -11.51
N LEU A 283 -13.92 -39.05 -11.29
CA LEU A 283 -13.54 -39.96 -12.38
C LEU A 283 -14.68 -40.06 -13.40
N PRO A 284 -14.37 -40.12 -14.71
CA PRO A 284 -15.38 -40.16 -15.75
C PRO A 284 -15.97 -41.57 -15.91
N PHE A 285 -17.29 -41.61 -16.07
CA PHE A 285 -18.08 -42.58 -16.84
C PHE A 285 -17.60 -44.05 -16.89
N ARG A 286 -18.34 -44.93 -16.21
CA ARG A 286 -18.47 -46.33 -16.62
C ARG A 286 -19.94 -46.72 -16.73
N ASN A 287 -20.58 -46.34 -17.83
CA ASN A 287 -21.75 -47.04 -18.33
C ASN A 287 -21.25 -48.30 -19.05
N ARG A 288 -21.64 -49.48 -18.57
CA ARG A 288 -21.89 -50.59 -19.48
C ARG A 288 -23.06 -51.43 -18.99
N ALA A 289 -24.03 -51.50 -19.89
CA ALA A 289 -25.27 -52.21 -19.80
C ALA A 289 -25.10 -53.71 -19.51
N THR A 290 -26.13 -54.23 -18.87
CA THR A 290 -26.69 -55.57 -19.06
C THR A 290 -26.53 -56.09 -20.48
N GLU A 291 -25.92 -57.27 -20.65
CA GLU A 291 -26.38 -58.25 -21.63
C GLU A 291 -26.08 -59.68 -21.16
N LYS A 292 -27.01 -60.56 -21.51
CA LYS A 292 -27.17 -61.97 -21.13
C LYS A 292 -26.11 -62.90 -21.74
N ALA A 293 -25.92 -64.03 -21.06
CA ALA A 293 -25.75 -65.41 -21.53
C ALA A 293 -24.81 -65.72 -22.72
N ILE A 294 -23.96 -66.74 -22.55
CA ILE A 294 -24.00 -68.04 -23.27
C ILE A 294 -22.71 -68.84 -22.93
N HIS A 295 -22.93 -70.10 -22.55
CA HIS A 295 -22.01 -71.25 -22.33
C HIS A 295 -21.03 -71.23 -21.15
#